data_AF-A0A919XM99-F1
#
_entry.id   AF-A0A919XM99-F1
#
_cell.length_a   1.000
_cell.length_b   1.000
_cell.length_c   1.000
_cell.angle_alpha   90.00
_cell.angle_beta   90.00
_cell.angle_gamma   90.00
#
_symmetry.space_group_name_H-M   'P 1'
#
loop_
_entity.id
_entity.type
_entity.pdbx_description
1 polymer ?
#
loop_
_entity_poly.entity_id
_entity_poly.type
_entity_poly.pdbx_seq_one_letter_code
_entity_poly.pdbx_strand_id
1 'polypeptide(L)'
;MKVNVKVTLNHDALKQLEQIQQQAIEMTGEAVKTDIVTSQVVPKQIGELERSGHVVVDKGKIKLVYDTPYARRLYWHPEYNFRTDKNPNARGKWMEPYYAGEKKKFVQQTFAQFVKQLSKGMIK
;
A
#
# COMPACT_ATOMS: atom_id res chain seq x y z
N MET A 1 -49.54 6.88 0.44
CA MET A 1 -49.02 6.38 -0.87
C MET A 1 -47.89 5.40 -0.58
N LYS A 2 -47.97 4.14 -1.04
CA LYS A 2 -46.95 3.10 -0.80
C LYS A 2 -46.26 2.82 -2.13
N VAL A 3 -44.98 3.20 -2.27
CA VAL A 3 -44.21 2.95 -3.48
C VAL A 3 -43.45 1.64 -3.28
N ASN A 4 -43.67 0.67 -4.17
CA ASN A 4 -42.94 -0.58 -4.19
C ASN A 4 -41.83 -0.48 -5.25
N VAL A 5 -40.57 -0.49 -4.81
CA VAL A 5 -39.41 -0.49 -5.71
C VAL A 5 -38.81 -1.90 -5.73
N LYS A 6 -38.72 -2.50 -6.92
CA LYS A 6 -38.05 -3.78 -7.13
C LYS A 6 -36.63 -3.50 -7.63
N VAL A 7 -35.63 -3.73 -6.79
CA VAL A 7 -34.21 -3.59 -7.16
C VAL A 7 -33.69 -4.95 -7.63
N THR A 8 -33.16 -5.01 -8.85
CA THR A 8 -32.48 -6.19 -9.40
C THR A 8 -30.99 -5.93 -9.47
N LEU A 9 -30.20 -6.70 -8.73
CA LEU A 9 -28.75 -6.60 -8.70
C LEU A 9 -28.13 -7.41 -9.84
N ASN A 10 -27.14 -6.85 -10.51
CA ASN A 10 -26.31 -7.59 -11.46
C ASN A 10 -25.19 -8.30 -10.67
N HIS A 11 -25.43 -9.57 -10.33
CA HIS A 11 -24.50 -10.37 -9.54
C HIS A 11 -23.15 -10.59 -10.23
N ASP A 12 -23.13 -10.69 -11.56
CA ASP A 12 -21.90 -10.86 -12.33
C ASP A 12 -21.03 -9.61 -12.26
N ALA A 13 -21.65 -8.43 -12.41
CA ALA A 13 -20.95 -7.16 -12.26
C ALA A 13 -20.41 -6.97 -10.83
N LEU A 14 -21.17 -7.38 -9.80
CA LEU A 14 -20.69 -7.32 -8.41
C LEU A 14 -19.47 -8.21 -8.19
N LYS A 15 -19.48 -9.44 -8.71
CA LYS A 15 -18.34 -10.36 -8.63
C LYS A 15 -17.11 -9.83 -9.35
N GLN A 16 -17.30 -9.20 -10.52
CA GLN A 16 -16.22 -8.54 -11.25
C GLN A 16 -15.62 -7.37 -10.46
N LEU A 17 -16.46 -6.55 -9.83
CA LEU A 17 -16.01 -5.44 -8.98
C LEU A 17 -15.20 -5.93 -7.78
N GLU A 18 -15.60 -7.04 -7.15
CA GLU A 18 -14.86 -7.63 -6.03
C GLU A 18 -13.46 -8.11 -6.47
N GLN A 19 -13.37 -8.76 -7.64
CA GLN A 19 -12.09 -9.18 -8.23
C GLN A 19 -11.19 -7.99 -8.57
N ILE A 20 -11.76 -6.95 -9.18
CA ILE A 20 -11.05 -5.70 -9.49
C ILE A 20 -10.53 -5.06 -8.21
N GLN A 21 -11.35 -5.00 -7.15
CA GLN A 21 -10.96 -4.45 -5.87
C GLN A 21 -9.78 -5.23 -5.27
N GLN A 22 -9.85 -6.56 -5.27
CA GLN A 22 -8.78 -7.39 -4.72
C GLN A 22 -7.45 -7.18 -5.45
N GLN A 23 -7.48 -7.17 -6.78
CA GLN A 23 -6.29 -6.94 -7.60
C GLN A 23 -5.76 -5.51 -7.47
N ALA A 24 -6.63 -4.49 -7.46
CA ALA A 24 -6.24 -3.09 -7.28
C ALA A 24 -5.57 -2.85 -5.92
N ILE A 25 -6.06 -3.50 -4.86
CA ILE A 25 -5.46 -3.45 -3.52
C ILE A 25 -4.05 -4.04 -3.56
N GLU A 26 -3.87 -5.23 -4.14
CA GLU A 26 -2.55 -5.88 -4.25
C GLU A 26 -1.54 -5.00 -5.02
N MET A 27 -1.93 -4.49 -6.19
CA MET A 27 -1.10 -3.59 -7.00
C MET A 27 -0.74 -2.30 -6.26
N THR A 28 -1.69 -1.76 -5.47
CA THR A 28 -1.45 -0.57 -4.63
C THR A 28 -0.38 -0.86 -3.57
N GLY A 29 -0.42 -2.03 -2.95
CA GLY A 29 0.57 -2.43 -1.96
C GLY A 29 1.98 -2.51 -2.54
N GLU A 30 2.11 -3.12 -3.72
CA GLU A 30 3.39 -3.20 -4.43
C GLU A 30 3.89 -1.83 -4.91
N ALA A 31 3.00 -0.96 -5.35
CA ALA A 31 3.35 0.42 -5.71
C ALA A 31 3.86 1.21 -4.49
N VAL A 32 3.23 1.06 -3.33
CA VAL A 32 3.68 1.66 -2.07
C VAL A 32 5.05 1.12 -1.65
N LYS A 33 5.24 -0.20 -1.70
CA LYS A 33 6.55 -0.83 -1.43
C LYS A 33 7.63 -0.29 -2.35
N THR A 34 7.34 -0.19 -3.64
CA THR A 34 8.26 0.36 -4.66
C THR A 34 8.61 1.81 -4.36
N ASP A 35 7.62 2.65 -4.05
CA ASP A 35 7.87 4.05 -3.70
C ASP A 35 8.70 4.21 -2.41
N ILE A 36 8.52 3.34 -1.40
CA ILE A 36 9.35 3.34 -0.20
C ILE A 36 10.82 3.07 -0.53
N VAL A 37 11.08 2.09 -1.39
CA VAL A 37 12.44 1.74 -1.84
C VAL A 37 13.05 2.90 -2.65
N THR A 38 12.31 3.42 -3.63
CA THR A 38 12.75 4.52 -4.50
C THR A 38 12.96 5.83 -3.74
N SER A 39 12.19 6.07 -2.67
CA SER A 39 12.36 7.22 -1.79
C SER A 39 13.62 7.14 -0.92
N GLN A 40 14.30 5.99 -0.90
CA GLN A 40 15.53 5.75 -0.14
C GLN A 40 15.38 6.07 1.35
N VAL A 41 14.23 5.73 1.94
CA VAL A 41 13.90 6.05 3.35
C VAL A 41 14.20 4.91 4.32
N VAL A 42 14.45 3.70 3.83
CA VAL A 42 14.70 2.51 4.66
C VAL A 42 16.17 2.48 5.09
N PRO A 43 16.49 2.30 6.39
CA PRO A 43 17.87 2.14 6.84
C PRO A 43 18.60 0.99 6.14
N LYS A 44 19.79 1.25 5.60
CA LYS A 44 20.48 0.31 4.70
C LYS A 44 21.96 0.15 5.02
N GLN A 45 22.31 -1.04 5.52
CA GLN A 45 23.71 -1.49 5.59
C GLN A 45 24.06 -2.43 4.44
N ILE A 46 23.45 -3.61 4.41
CA ILE A 46 23.63 -4.64 3.36
C ILE A 46 22.40 -4.82 2.46
N GLY A 47 21.30 -4.14 2.76
CA GLY A 47 20.04 -4.22 2.01
C GLY A 47 19.03 -5.23 2.53
N GLU A 48 19.36 -6.02 3.55
CA GLU A 48 18.50 -7.10 4.02
C GLU A 48 17.13 -6.63 4.56
N LEU A 49 17.11 -5.51 5.30
CA LEU A 49 15.86 -4.91 5.74
C LEU A 49 14.94 -4.60 4.55
N GLU A 50 15.46 -3.89 3.55
CA GLU A 50 14.70 -3.49 2.37
C GLU A 50 14.19 -4.70 1.58
N ARG A 51 15.03 -5.73 1.41
CA ARG A 51 14.66 -6.99 0.72
C ARG A 51 13.61 -7.81 1.44
N SER A 52 13.61 -7.79 2.78
CA SER A 52 12.59 -8.49 3.59
C SER A 52 11.19 -7.88 3.49
N GLY A 53 11.08 -6.67 2.92
CA GLY A 53 9.81 -5.98 2.73
C GLY A 53 8.90 -6.73 1.76
N HIS A 54 7.72 -7.15 2.19
CA HIS A 54 6.74 -7.82 1.34
C HIS A 54 5.31 -7.41 1.67
N VAL A 55 4.44 -7.53 0.68
CA VAL A 55 3.04 -7.14 0.77
C VAL A 55 2.19 -8.38 1.07
N VAL A 56 1.30 -8.28 2.05
CA VAL A 56 0.31 -9.30 2.38
C VAL A 56 -1.07 -8.68 2.27
N VAL A 57 -1.94 -9.32 1.50
CA VAL A 57 -3.35 -8.92 1.38
C VAL A 57 -4.20 -9.84 2.26
N ASP A 58 -4.99 -9.25 3.14
CA ASP A 58 -5.86 -9.97 4.08
C ASP A 58 -7.20 -9.23 4.20
N LYS A 59 -8.29 -9.87 3.76
CA LYS A 59 -9.67 -9.36 3.87
C LYS A 59 -9.83 -7.90 3.41
N GLY A 60 -9.31 -7.57 2.23
CA GLY A 60 -9.38 -6.21 1.66
C GLY A 60 -8.49 -5.19 2.36
N LYS A 61 -7.51 -5.64 3.15
CA LYS A 61 -6.48 -4.79 3.75
C LYS A 61 -5.10 -5.20 3.24
N ILE A 62 -4.24 -4.21 3.07
CA ILE A 62 -2.83 -4.40 2.72
C ILE A 62 -2.01 -4.27 3.99
N LYS A 63 -1.09 -5.20 4.20
CA LYS A 63 -0.04 -5.13 5.21
C LYS A 63 1.29 -5.13 4.47
N LEU A 64 2.11 -4.11 4.70
CA LEU A 64 3.51 -4.14 4.28
C LEU A 64 4.34 -4.54 5.49
N VAL A 65 5.03 -5.68 5.37
CA VAL A 65 5.71 -6.35 6.48
C VAL A 65 7.20 -6.42 6.19
N TYR A 66 8.02 -6.24 7.23
CA TYR A 66 9.47 -6.36 7.19
C TYR A 66 9.92 -7.45 8.17
N ASP A 67 10.46 -8.55 7.67
CA ASP A 67 10.67 -9.79 8.44
C ASP A 67 12.03 -9.91 9.15
N THR A 68 12.80 -8.82 9.21
CA THR A 68 14.07 -8.86 9.94
C THR A 68 13.86 -8.67 11.45
N PRO A 69 14.63 -9.37 12.31
CA PRO A 69 14.51 -9.25 13.78
C PRO A 69 14.66 -7.82 14.30
N TYR A 70 15.40 -6.99 13.57
CA TYR A 70 15.72 -5.62 13.94
C TYR A 70 14.79 -4.57 13.28
N ALA A 71 13.85 -4.97 12.40
CA ALA A 71 12.95 -4.04 11.72
C ALA A 71 12.15 -3.18 12.71
N ARG A 72 11.54 -3.80 13.71
CA ARG A 72 10.74 -3.11 14.75
C ARG A 72 11.57 -2.07 15.49
N ARG A 73 12.80 -2.43 15.89
CA ARG A 73 13.71 -1.53 16.60
C ARG A 73 14.09 -0.34 15.73
N LEU A 74 14.44 -0.54 14.46
CA LEU A 74 14.79 0.59 13.58
C LEU A 74 13.56 1.45 13.24
N TYR A 75 12.38 0.85 13.13
CA TYR A 75 11.17 1.56 12.77
C TYR A 75 10.69 2.50 13.88
N TRP A 76 10.65 2.04 15.13
CA TRP A 76 10.04 2.82 16.23
C TRP A 76 11.00 3.78 16.94
N HIS A 77 12.27 3.81 16.54
CA HIS A 77 13.30 4.67 17.12
C HIS A 77 13.80 5.72 16.10
N PRO A 78 12.99 6.73 15.74
CA PRO A 78 13.38 7.78 14.79
C PRO A 78 14.51 8.68 15.31
N GLU A 79 14.81 8.67 16.61
CA GLU A 79 15.90 9.40 17.25
C GLU A 79 17.30 8.87 16.92
N TYR A 80 17.40 7.69 16.30
CA TYR A 80 18.69 7.13 15.92
C TYR A 80 19.36 7.92 14.78
N ASN A 81 20.68 8.01 14.87
CA ASN A 81 21.51 8.53 13.78
C ASN A 81 21.69 7.46 12.71
N PHE A 82 20.73 7.40 11.78
CA PHE A 82 20.78 6.45 10.66
C PHE A 82 21.92 6.79 9.69
N ARG A 83 22.55 5.75 9.16
CA ARG A 83 23.56 5.90 8.12
C ARG A 83 22.88 6.25 6.79
N THR A 84 23.36 7.30 6.13
CA THR A 84 22.78 7.86 4.90
C THR A 84 23.66 7.67 3.66
N ASP A 85 24.74 6.90 3.77
CA ASP A 85 25.69 6.60 2.69
C ASP A 85 25.02 5.91 1.48
N LYS A 86 24.05 5.02 1.74
CA LYS A 86 23.35 4.23 0.70
C LYS A 86 21.94 4.76 0.42
N ASN A 87 21.23 5.10 1.48
CA ASN A 87 19.87 5.62 1.43
C ASN A 87 19.90 7.01 2.08
N PRO A 88 19.99 8.10 1.28
CA PRO A 88 20.17 9.45 1.80
C PRO A 88 19.05 9.93 2.74
N ASN A 89 17.85 9.39 2.56
CA ASN A 89 16.67 9.75 3.35
C ASN A 89 16.36 8.73 4.46
N ALA A 90 17.33 7.87 4.82
CA ALA A 90 17.16 6.83 5.82
C ALA A 90 16.66 7.42 7.15
N ARG A 91 15.52 6.91 7.64
CA ARG A 91 14.87 7.38 8.85
C ARG A 91 14.11 6.25 9.54
N GLY A 92 13.76 6.45 10.82
CA GLY A 92 12.74 5.65 11.48
C GLY A 92 11.36 5.95 10.91
N LYS A 93 10.36 5.14 11.28
CA LYS A 93 8.96 5.30 10.88
C LYS A 93 8.75 5.51 9.38
N TRP A 94 9.56 4.85 8.54
CA TRP A 94 9.59 5.09 7.09
C TRP A 94 8.25 4.83 6.37
N MET A 95 7.32 4.11 6.99
CA MET A 95 5.95 3.88 6.47
C MET A 95 4.91 4.91 6.95
N GLU A 96 5.19 5.70 7.99
CA GLU A 96 4.27 6.71 8.55
C GLU A 96 3.72 7.71 7.51
N PRO A 97 4.52 8.18 6.53
CA PRO A 97 3.99 9.05 5.47
C PRO A 97 2.79 8.48 4.71
N TYR A 98 2.70 7.15 4.56
CA TYR A 98 1.69 6.50 3.72
C TYR A 98 0.35 6.30 4.44
N TYR A 99 0.36 6.09 5.75
CA TYR A 99 -0.87 5.87 6.53
C TYR A 99 -1.23 7.01 7.47
N ALA A 100 -0.32 7.95 7.74
CA ALA A 100 -0.54 9.08 8.64
C ALA A 100 -0.10 10.44 8.05
N GLY A 101 0.87 10.46 7.13
CA GLY A 101 1.45 11.70 6.61
C GLY A 101 1.05 12.09 5.18
N GLU A 102 1.96 12.80 4.51
CA GLU A 102 1.77 13.45 3.21
C GLU A 102 1.46 12.49 2.05
N LYS A 103 1.93 11.24 2.12
CA LYS A 103 1.74 10.22 1.09
C LYS A 103 0.42 9.44 1.21
N LYS A 104 -0.47 9.80 2.15
CA LYS A 104 -1.85 9.26 2.19
C LYS A 104 -2.58 9.43 0.86
N LYS A 105 -2.48 10.62 0.27
CA LYS A 105 -3.13 10.93 -1.01
C LYS A 105 -2.58 10.07 -2.14
N PHE A 106 -1.27 9.78 -2.12
CA PHE A 106 -0.65 8.86 -3.08
C PHE A 106 -1.30 7.48 -3.01
N VAL A 107 -1.42 6.88 -1.82
CA VAL A 107 -2.07 5.55 -1.66
C VAL A 107 -3.49 5.54 -2.22
N GLN A 108 -4.29 6.56 -1.89
CA GLN A 108 -5.68 6.67 -2.35
C GLN A 108 -5.78 6.85 -3.87
N GLN A 109 -4.92 7.70 -4.45
CA GLN A 109 -4.90 7.97 -5.88
C GLN A 109 -4.41 6.77 -6.68
N THR A 110 -3.36 6.09 -6.21
CA THR A 110 -2.85 4.86 -6.82
C THR A 110 -3.92 3.77 -6.84
N PHE A 111 -4.64 3.59 -5.73
CA PHE A 111 -5.76 2.65 -5.68
C PHE A 111 -6.86 3.02 -6.69
N ALA A 112 -7.29 4.28 -6.72
CA ALA A 112 -8.31 4.74 -7.66
C ALA A 112 -7.89 4.57 -9.13
N GLN A 113 -6.60 4.81 -9.44
CA GLN A 113 -6.04 4.61 -10.77
C GLN A 113 -6.09 3.13 -11.17
N PHE A 114 -5.68 2.21 -10.29
CA PHE A 114 -5.75 0.78 -10.60
C PHE A 114 -7.18 0.28 -10.72
N VAL A 115 -8.10 0.72 -9.88
CA VAL A 115 -9.53 0.41 -10.04
C VAL A 115 -10.05 0.88 -11.40
N LYS A 116 -9.71 2.11 -11.82
CA LYS A 116 -10.10 2.65 -13.14
C LYS A 116 -9.48 1.86 -14.29
N GLN A 117 -8.21 1.49 -14.18
CA GLN A 117 -7.50 0.73 -15.20
C GLN A 117 -8.07 -0.68 -15.36
N LEU A 118 -8.34 -1.36 -14.24
CA LEU A 118 -8.86 -2.73 -14.22
C LEU A 118 -10.35 -2.80 -14.55
N SER A 119 -11.12 -1.76 -14.24
CA SER A 119 -12.55 -1.70 -14.57
C SER A 119 -12.81 -1.53 -16.07
N LYS A 120 -11.81 -1.17 -16.89
CA LYS A 120 -11.92 -1.05 -18.35
C LYS A 120 -13.17 -0.26 -18.82
N GLY A 121 -13.57 0.76 -18.06
CA GLY A 121 -14.74 1.61 -18.36
C GLY A 121 -16.06 1.15 -17.74
N MET A 122 -16.08 0.09 -16.93
CA MET A 122 -17.23 -0.28 -16.10
C MET A 122 -17.54 0.76 -15.02
N ILE A 123 -16.49 1.41 -14.50
CA ILE A 123 -16.59 2.54 -13.58
C ILE A 123 -16.12 3.77 -14.37
N LYS A 124 -17.02 4.73 -14.60
CA LYS A 124 -16.72 5.99 -15.30
C LYS A 124 -16.25 7.07 -14.33
#